data_AF-A0A7J7DK48-F1
#
_entry.id   AF-A0A7J7DK48-F1
#
_cell.length_a   1.000
_cell.length_b   1.000
_cell.length_c   1.000
_cell.angle_alpha   90.00
_cell.angle_beta   90.00
_cell.angle_gamma   90.00
#
_symmetry.space_group_name_H-M   'P 1'
#
loop_
_entity.id
_entity.type
_entity.pdbx_description
1 polymer ?
#
loop_
_entity_poly.entity_id
_entity_poly.type
_entity_poly.pdbx_seq_one_letter_code
_entity_poly.pdbx_strand_id
1 'polypeptide(L)'
;MEFGKERLRLHREWANGAWKPPFEEENVKLNQEKVENLPLLENAKPSEAAKEHMYSSKGTHVEVRSDEKGFEGAWFAATVIEPLGKDKFLIEYQTLKTEDGKAFLGEEVDILHIRPSPLEIKMVYRFKLLNEADALYDNGWWVGVNVIARN
;
A
#
# COMPACT_ATOMS: atom_id res chain seq x y z
N MET A 1 -9.34 20.87 -4.41
CA MET A 1 -8.14 20.60 -3.59
C MET A 1 -7.05 20.13 -4.54
N GLU A 2 -5.84 20.63 -4.42
CA GLU A 2 -4.72 20.29 -5.31
C GLU A 2 -3.63 19.60 -4.49
N PHE A 3 -2.99 18.58 -5.06
CA PHE A 3 -1.94 17.79 -4.42
C PHE A 3 -0.67 17.85 -5.26
N GLY A 4 0.48 17.96 -4.59
CA GLY A 4 1.77 17.75 -5.25
C GLY A 4 1.92 16.28 -5.66
N LYS A 5 2.75 16.04 -6.67
CA LYS A 5 3.00 14.69 -7.24
C LYS A 5 3.44 13.69 -6.19
N GLU A 6 4.20 14.14 -5.20
CA GLU A 6 4.71 13.35 -4.09
C GLU A 6 3.60 12.86 -3.14
N ARG A 7 2.42 13.47 -3.21
CA ARG A 7 1.23 13.07 -2.43
C ARG A 7 0.26 12.26 -3.25
N LEU A 8 0.63 11.86 -4.46
CA LEU A 8 -0.22 11.11 -5.38
C LEU A 8 0.45 9.81 -5.79
N ARG A 9 -0.34 8.75 -5.86
CA ARG A 9 0.08 7.47 -6.42
C ARG A 9 -1.01 6.90 -7.30
N LEU A 10 -0.65 5.95 -8.16
CA LEU A 10 -1.66 5.20 -8.92
C LEU A 10 -2.59 4.50 -7.93
N HIS A 11 -3.90 4.67 -8.14
CA HIS A 11 -4.88 3.91 -7.40
C HIS A 11 -4.69 2.41 -7.69
N ARG A 12 -4.51 1.62 -6.63
CA ARG A 12 -4.39 0.16 -6.71
C ARG A 12 -5.20 -0.50 -5.60
N GLU A 13 -5.85 -1.59 -5.97
CA GLU A 13 -6.55 -2.46 -5.04
C GLU A 13 -5.70 -3.68 -4.71
N TRP A 14 -5.76 -4.13 -3.45
CA TRP A 14 -5.17 -5.40 -3.04
C TRP A 14 -6.26 -6.46 -3.02
N ALA A 15 -6.20 -7.41 -3.94
CA ALA A 15 -7.19 -8.46 -4.08
C ALA A 15 -6.52 -9.81 -4.32
N ASN A 16 -6.94 -10.82 -3.57
CA ASN A 16 -6.47 -12.20 -3.72
C ASN A 16 -4.93 -12.37 -3.66
N GLY A 17 -4.25 -11.56 -2.85
CA GLY A 17 -2.80 -11.66 -2.70
C GLY A 17 -2.00 -10.98 -3.82
N ALA A 18 -2.64 -10.12 -4.62
CA ALA A 18 -1.97 -9.38 -5.68
C ALA A 18 -2.52 -7.94 -5.81
N TRP A 19 -1.65 -7.03 -6.23
CA TRP A 19 -2.04 -5.67 -6.60
C TRP A 19 -2.74 -5.63 -7.96
N LYS A 20 -3.80 -4.83 -8.04
CA LYS A 20 -4.58 -4.57 -9.26
C LYS A 20 -4.68 -3.05 -9.51
N PRO A 21 -4.27 -2.55 -10.70
CA PRO A 21 -3.48 -3.26 -11.71
C PRO A 21 -2.17 -3.78 -11.12
N PRO A 22 -1.52 -4.79 -11.72
CA PRO A 22 -0.19 -5.24 -11.30
C PRO A 22 0.83 -4.11 -11.53
N PHE A 23 1.96 -4.14 -10.84
CA PHE A 23 3.07 -3.24 -11.15
C PHE A 23 3.52 -3.51 -12.58
N GLU A 24 3.40 -2.52 -13.47
CA GLU A 24 4.05 -2.61 -14.78
C GLU A 24 5.55 -2.51 -14.51
N GLU A 25 6.30 -3.55 -14.84
CA GLU A 25 7.74 -3.44 -15.03
C GLU A 25 7.95 -2.53 -16.24
N GLU A 26 7.95 -1.21 -16.03
CA GLU A 26 8.36 -0.28 -17.06
C GLU A 26 9.84 -0.57 -17.37
N ASN A 27 10.03 -1.33 -18.44
CA ASN A 27 11.25 -1.51 -19.21
C ASN A 27 12.32 -0.49 -18.83
N VAL A 28 13.35 -0.99 -18.13
CA VAL A 28 14.66 -0.35 -18.07
C VAL A 28 15.18 -0.23 -19.51
N LYS A 29 14.77 0.83 -20.20
CA LYS A 29 15.53 1.41 -21.30
C LYS A 29 16.27 2.63 -20.76
N LEU A 30 17.05 2.41 -19.69
CA LEU A 30 18.20 3.24 -19.43
C LEU A 30 19.43 2.40 -19.77
N ASN A 31 19.82 2.52 -21.05
CA ASN A 31 21.05 2.05 -21.67
C ASN A 31 21.32 0.54 -21.64
N GLN A 32 21.43 -0.01 -22.85
CA GLN A 32 21.98 -1.32 -23.13
C GLN A 32 23.31 -1.49 -22.36
N GLU A 33 23.36 -2.46 -21.45
CA GLU A 33 24.37 -3.52 -21.44
C GLU A 33 24.12 -4.50 -20.27
N LYS A 34 23.70 -5.72 -20.66
CA LYS A 34 24.04 -7.01 -20.06
C LYS A 34 23.78 -7.21 -18.56
N VAL A 35 22.61 -7.76 -18.24
CA VAL A 35 22.48 -8.78 -17.17
C VAL A 35 21.54 -9.88 -17.66
N GLU A 36 22.15 -10.89 -18.27
CA GLU A 36 21.54 -12.21 -18.44
C GLU A 36 21.32 -12.85 -17.06
N ASN A 37 20.16 -13.47 -16.88
CA ASN A 37 19.75 -14.39 -15.80
C ASN A 37 19.06 -13.80 -14.56
N LEU A 38 17.73 -13.67 -14.62
CA LEU A 38 16.84 -14.08 -13.52
C LEU A 38 15.62 -14.82 -14.11
N PRO A 39 15.22 -15.99 -13.55
CA PRO A 39 14.11 -16.76 -14.09
C PRO A 39 12.79 -16.06 -13.78
N LEU A 40 12.01 -15.79 -14.84
CA LEU A 40 10.62 -15.35 -14.78
C LEU A 40 9.81 -16.43 -14.05
N LEU A 41 9.32 -16.14 -12.85
CA LEU A 41 8.41 -17.03 -12.15
C LEU A 41 7.01 -16.83 -12.72
N GLU A 42 6.77 -17.46 -13.86
CA GLU A 42 5.46 -17.55 -14.50
C GLU A 42 4.54 -18.45 -13.65
N ASN A 43 3.33 -17.95 -13.37
CA ASN A 43 2.14 -18.75 -13.04
C ASN A 43 2.16 -19.55 -11.73
N ALA A 44 2.15 -18.86 -10.58
CA ALA A 44 1.60 -19.41 -9.35
C ALA A 44 0.45 -18.53 -8.84
N LYS A 45 -0.75 -19.09 -8.71
CA LYS A 45 -1.80 -18.48 -7.86
C LYS A 45 -1.19 -18.35 -6.46
N PRO A 46 -1.19 -17.17 -5.82
CA PRO A 46 -0.78 -17.07 -4.42
C PRO A 46 -1.71 -17.95 -3.60
N SER A 47 -1.16 -19.02 -2.99
CA SER A 47 -1.92 -19.85 -2.06
C SER A 47 -2.31 -19.02 -0.84
N GLU A 48 -3.33 -19.46 -0.08
CA GLU A 48 -3.68 -18.83 1.20
C GLU A 48 -2.46 -18.70 2.13
N ALA A 49 -1.53 -19.66 2.07
CA ALA A 49 -0.25 -19.60 2.80
C ALA A 49 0.65 -18.42 2.38
N ALA A 50 0.61 -17.97 1.12
CA ALA A 50 1.35 -16.79 0.69
C ALA A 50 0.73 -15.48 1.21
N LYS A 51 -0.58 -15.46 1.46
CA LYS A 51 -1.26 -14.30 2.08
C LYS A 51 -0.92 -14.19 3.56
N GLU A 52 -0.93 -15.32 4.29
CA GLU A 52 -0.52 -15.38 5.70
C GLU A 52 0.97 -15.00 5.86
N HIS A 53 1.86 -15.53 5.02
CA HIS A 53 3.30 -15.30 5.16
C HIS A 53 3.75 -13.85 4.88
N MET A 54 2.96 -13.04 4.18
CA MET A 54 3.41 -11.72 3.75
C MET A 54 3.33 -10.67 4.86
N TYR A 55 2.50 -10.88 5.89
CA TYR A 55 2.36 -9.99 7.05
C TYR A 55 2.89 -10.59 8.35
N SER A 56 3.28 -11.87 8.32
CA SER A 56 3.63 -12.64 9.52
C SER A 56 4.94 -12.19 10.19
N SER A 57 5.78 -11.39 9.53
CA SER A 57 6.97 -10.83 10.18
C SER A 57 6.63 -9.60 11.01
N LYS A 58 7.03 -9.63 12.29
CA LYS A 58 7.14 -8.42 13.11
C LYS A 58 8.01 -7.38 12.40
N GLY A 59 7.56 -6.13 12.38
CA GLY A 59 8.19 -5.01 11.70
C GLY A 59 7.77 -4.82 10.24
N THR A 60 6.86 -5.64 9.71
CA THR A 60 6.38 -5.49 8.32
C THR A 60 5.58 -4.20 8.17
N HIS A 61 5.89 -3.41 7.15
CA HIS A 61 5.16 -2.20 6.81
C HIS A 61 3.92 -2.53 6.00
N VAL A 62 2.77 -2.04 6.44
CA VAL A 62 1.45 -2.38 5.92
C VAL A 62 0.61 -1.13 5.80
N GLU A 63 -0.48 -1.24 5.05
CA GLU A 63 -1.55 -0.26 5.07
C GLU A 63 -2.80 -0.89 5.65
N VAL A 64 -3.50 -0.11 6.47
CA VAL A 64 -4.68 -0.55 7.23
C VAL A 64 -5.83 0.36 6.87
N ARG A 65 -7.00 -0.22 6.61
CA ARG A 65 -8.25 0.54 6.50
C ARG A 65 -9.11 0.28 7.73
N SER A 66 -9.97 1.23 8.05
CA SER A 66 -11.02 1.05 9.05
C SER A 66 -12.38 1.29 8.42
N ASP A 67 -13.36 0.48 8.80
CA ASP A 67 -14.76 0.67 8.43
C ASP A 67 -15.49 1.58 9.44
N GLU A 68 -14.76 2.16 10.40
CA GLU A 68 -15.32 3.14 11.34
C GLU A 68 -15.72 4.44 10.63
N LYS A 69 -16.86 4.97 11.05
CA LYS A 69 -17.43 6.18 10.46
C LYS A 69 -16.45 7.34 10.54
N GLY A 70 -16.07 7.86 9.37
CA GLY A 70 -15.10 8.96 9.23
C GLY A 70 -13.70 8.53 8.77
N PHE A 71 -13.40 7.24 8.82
CA PHE A 71 -12.16 6.64 8.28
C PHE A 71 -12.41 5.78 7.02
N GLU A 72 -13.68 5.64 6.64
CA GLU A 72 -14.14 4.90 5.46
C GLU A 72 -13.42 5.37 4.18
N GLY A 73 -12.84 4.43 3.44
CA GLY A 73 -12.21 4.70 2.14
C GLY A 73 -10.75 5.17 2.19
N ALA A 74 -10.16 5.26 3.38
CA ALA A 74 -8.75 5.60 3.57
C ALA A 74 -7.89 4.39 3.94
N TRP A 75 -6.63 4.41 3.51
CA TRP A 75 -5.60 3.46 3.91
C TRP A 75 -4.49 4.17 4.69
N PHE A 76 -4.28 3.81 5.94
CA PHE A 76 -3.29 4.40 6.83
C PHE A 76 -2.05 3.54 6.94
N ALA A 77 -0.88 4.17 6.91
CA ALA A 77 0.39 3.46 7.05
C ALA A 77 0.57 2.97 8.49
N ALA A 78 0.95 1.70 8.64
CA ALA A 78 1.16 1.05 9.93
C ALA A 78 2.29 0.02 9.86
N THR A 79 2.70 -0.46 11.04
CA THR A 79 3.70 -1.50 11.20
C THR A 79 3.11 -2.67 11.98
N VAL A 80 3.31 -3.90 11.52
CA VAL A 80 2.93 -5.10 12.27
C VAL A 80 3.83 -5.24 13.49
N ILE A 81 3.27 -5.13 14.68
CA ILE A 81 3.98 -5.31 15.94
C ILE A 81 4.05 -6.79 16.31
N GLU A 82 2.94 -7.50 16.16
CA GLU A 82 2.88 -8.95 16.37
C GLU A 82 1.64 -9.57 15.69
N PRO A 83 1.76 -10.78 15.13
CA PRO A 83 0.59 -11.58 14.75
C PRO A 83 -0.11 -12.13 16.00
N LEU A 84 -1.43 -11.98 16.08
CA LEU A 84 -2.28 -12.44 17.19
C LEU A 84 -3.08 -13.70 16.81
N GLY A 85 -2.57 -14.50 15.87
CA GLY A 85 -3.24 -15.68 15.33
C GLY A 85 -2.99 -15.80 13.83
N LYS A 86 -3.93 -16.44 13.13
CA LYS A 86 -3.87 -16.61 11.66
C LYS A 86 -4.33 -15.36 10.91
N ASP A 87 -5.38 -14.73 11.42
CA ASP A 87 -6.12 -13.69 10.69
C ASP A 87 -6.12 -12.33 11.41
N LYS A 88 -5.38 -12.19 12.51
CA LYS A 88 -5.35 -10.97 13.31
C LYS A 88 -3.92 -10.52 13.59
N PHE A 89 -3.75 -9.20 13.61
CA PHE A 89 -2.45 -8.56 13.83
C PHE A 89 -2.61 -7.39 14.78
N LEU A 90 -1.69 -7.26 15.73
CA LEU A 90 -1.47 -6.01 16.44
C LEU A 90 -0.61 -5.13 15.53
N ILE A 91 -1.14 -3.97 15.15
CA ILE A 91 -0.43 -2.97 14.36
C ILE A 91 -0.21 -1.71 15.20
N GLU A 92 0.76 -0.90 14.78
CA GLU A 92 0.96 0.46 15.26
C GLU A 92 0.94 1.40 14.04
N TYR A 93 0.07 2.40 14.06
CA TYR A 93 -0.01 3.40 13.00
C TYR A 93 1.24 4.30 13.00
N GLN A 94 1.71 4.69 11.82
CA GLN A 94 2.91 5.53 11.70
C GLN A 94 2.66 7.02 11.98
N THR A 95 1.40 7.44 11.90
CA THR A 95 1.00 8.85 11.88
C THR A 95 -0.14 9.15 12.86
N LEU A 96 -1.02 8.16 13.14
CA LEU A 96 -2.10 8.31 14.10
C LEU A 96 -1.59 8.12 15.52
N LYS A 97 -2.05 8.98 16.43
CA LYS A 97 -1.65 8.99 17.83
C LYS A 97 -2.82 8.72 18.75
N THR A 98 -2.51 8.30 19.97
CA THR A 98 -3.48 8.24 21.08
C THR A 98 -4.10 9.60 21.36
N GLU A 99 -5.25 9.63 22.04
CA GLU A 99 -5.97 10.87 22.37
C GLU A 99 -5.10 11.88 23.15
N ASP A 100 -4.15 11.38 23.96
CA ASP A 100 -3.21 12.21 24.71
C ASP A 100 -1.98 12.65 23.89
N GLY A 101 -1.86 12.21 22.63
CA GLY A 101 -0.83 12.59 21.68
C GLY A 101 0.59 12.10 21.99
N LYS A 102 0.74 11.22 22.99
CA LYS A 102 2.06 10.78 23.49
C LYS A 102 2.63 9.58 22.76
N ALA A 103 1.77 8.65 22.38
CA ALA A 103 2.16 7.42 21.70
C ALA A 103 1.47 7.32 20.34
N PHE A 104 2.04 6.49 19.46
CA PHE A 104 1.34 6.07 18.26
C PHE A 104 0.18 5.14 18.64
N LEU A 105 -0.89 5.22 17.86
CA LEU A 105 -2.07 4.41 18.09
C LEU A 105 -1.77 2.96 17.68
N GLY A 106 -2.02 2.02 18.59
CA GLY A 106 -1.97 0.59 18.32
C GLY A 106 -3.38 0.00 18.26
N GLU A 107 -3.62 -0.94 17.34
CA GLU A 107 -4.94 -1.53 17.12
C GLU A 107 -4.81 -3.02 16.72
N GLU A 108 -5.78 -3.83 17.13
CA GLU A 108 -5.93 -5.19 16.61
C GLU A 108 -6.77 -5.17 15.33
N VAL A 109 -6.19 -5.62 14.22
CA VAL A 109 -6.86 -5.58 12.91
C VAL A 109 -6.93 -6.96 12.28
N ASP A 110 -8.01 -7.18 11.52
CA ASP A 110 -8.23 -8.42 10.77
C ASP A 110 -7.47 -8.40 9.43
N ILE A 111 -7.11 -9.57 8.91
CA ILE A 111 -6.44 -9.73 7.61
C ILE A 111 -7.25 -9.15 6.44
N LEU A 112 -8.56 -8.95 6.60
CA LEU A 112 -9.43 -8.31 5.61
C LEU A 112 -9.30 -6.77 5.58
N HIS A 113 -8.67 -6.19 6.60
CA HIS A 113 -8.44 -4.75 6.74
C HIS A 113 -6.98 -4.36 6.55
N ILE A 114 -6.10 -5.32 6.29
CA ILE A 114 -4.67 -5.12 6.06
C ILE A 114 -4.30 -5.38 4.60
N ARG A 115 -3.40 -4.57 4.07
CA ARG A 115 -2.71 -4.82 2.81
C ARG A 115 -1.24 -4.48 2.92
N PRO A 116 -0.39 -4.91 1.98
CA PRO A 116 1.02 -4.61 2.02
C PRO A 116 1.19 -3.11 1.78
N SER A 117 2.31 -2.52 2.21
CA SER A 117 2.67 -1.24 1.64
C SER A 117 2.93 -1.43 0.13
N PRO A 118 2.25 -0.70 -0.76
CA PRO A 118 2.52 -0.81 -2.18
C PRO A 118 3.98 -0.44 -2.41
N LEU A 119 4.71 -1.27 -3.14
CA LEU A 119 6.10 -0.97 -3.51
C LEU A 119 6.12 0.42 -4.16
N GLU A 120 6.83 1.36 -3.54
CA GLU A 120 7.09 2.68 -4.10
C GLU A 120 8.06 2.52 -5.27
N ILE A 121 7.57 1.94 -6.37
CA ILE A 121 8.19 2.15 -7.65
C ILE A 121 8.00 3.63 -7.90
N LYS A 122 9.07 4.43 -7.72
CA LYS A 122 9.11 5.86 -8.03
C LYS A 122 8.41 6.04 -9.35
N MET A 123 7.17 6.48 -9.29
CA MET A 123 6.28 6.38 -10.42
C MET A 123 6.69 7.51 -11.35
N VAL A 124 7.63 7.23 -12.26
CA VAL A 124 7.99 8.10 -13.39
C VAL A 124 6.87 8.08 -14.43
N TYR A 125 5.63 7.81 -14.02
CA TYR A 125 4.49 8.15 -14.83
C TYR A 125 4.44 9.66 -14.85
N ARG A 126 4.75 10.21 -16.03
CA ARG A 126 4.21 11.50 -16.43
C ARG A 126 2.73 11.39 -16.11
N PHE A 127 2.25 12.14 -15.11
CA PHE A 127 0.86 12.19 -14.68
C PHE A 127 0.01 12.76 -15.83
N LYS A 128 -0.08 12.01 -16.93
CA LYS A 128 -1.09 12.18 -17.94
C LYS A 128 -2.37 11.73 -17.26
N LEU A 129 -3.07 12.71 -16.69
CA LEU A 129 -4.47 12.65 -16.29
C LEU A 129 -4.88 11.25 -15.79
N LEU A 130 -4.49 10.89 -14.57
CA LEU A 130 -4.98 9.66 -13.97
C LEU A 130 -6.49 9.81 -13.78
N ASN A 131 -7.28 8.89 -14.34
CA ASN A 131 -8.73 8.87 -14.12
C ASN A 131 -9.05 8.66 -12.64
N GLU A 132 -8.20 7.91 -11.93
CA GLU A 132 -8.30 7.62 -10.50
C GLU A 132 -6.89 7.50 -9.87
N ALA A 133 -6.68 8.17 -8.74
CA ALA A 133 -5.42 8.18 -8.02
C ALA A 133 -5.69 8.16 -6.52
N ASP A 134 -4.80 7.55 -5.73
CA ASP A 134 -4.85 7.75 -4.28
C ASP A 134 -4.10 9.04 -3.94
N ALA A 135 -4.72 9.87 -3.12
CA ALA A 135 -4.12 11.09 -2.59
C ALA A 135 -3.80 10.93 -1.09
N LEU A 136 -2.57 11.25 -0.71
CA LEU A 136 -2.16 11.32 0.69
C LEU A 136 -2.76 12.57 1.33
N TYR A 137 -3.79 12.39 2.13
CA TYR A 137 -4.53 13.43 2.84
C TYR A 137 -4.87 12.96 4.24
N ASP A 138 -4.79 13.86 5.22
CA ASP A 138 -5.05 13.54 6.64
C ASP A 138 -4.42 12.21 7.13
N ASN A 139 -3.14 12.04 6.79
CA ASN A 139 -2.32 10.88 7.16
C ASN A 139 -2.73 9.52 6.55
N GLY A 140 -3.71 9.50 5.65
CA GLY A 140 -4.15 8.32 4.92
C GLY A 140 -4.11 8.50 3.39
N TRP A 141 -4.13 7.40 2.66
CA TRP A 141 -4.29 7.37 1.22
C TRP A 141 -5.77 7.23 0.88
N TRP A 142 -6.33 8.28 0.28
CA TRP A 142 -7.75 8.37 -0.07
C TRP A 142 -7.94 8.20 -1.56
N VAL A 143 -8.90 7.35 -1.95
CA VAL A 143 -9.27 7.17 -3.35
C VAL A 143 -9.89 8.45 -3.90
N GLY A 144 -9.29 9.03 -4.93
CA GLY A 144 -9.74 10.27 -5.57
C GLY A 144 -10.04 10.07 -7.06
N VAL A 145 -11.22 10.50 -7.47
CA VAL A 145 -11.61 10.57 -8.90
C VAL A 145 -11.18 11.94 -9.45
N ASN A 146 -10.47 11.97 -10.58
CA ASN A 146 -9.97 13.18 -11.26
C ASN A 146 -8.91 14.01 -10.49
N VAL A 147 -7.78 13.39 -10.18
CA VAL A 147 -6.65 14.13 -9.59
C VAL A 147 -5.73 14.70 -10.68
N ILE A 148 -5.55 16.02 -10.69
CA ILE A 148 -4.61 16.71 -11.58
C ILE A 148 -3.28 16.92 -10.84
N ALA A 149 -2.21 16.24 -11.27
CA ALA A 149 -0.86 16.52 -10.79
C ALA A 149 -0.20 17.62 -11.64
N ARG A 150 0.44 18.61 -11.02
CA ARG A 150 1.23 19.63 -11.74
C ARG A 150 2.71 19.32 -11.74
N ASN A 151 3.37 19.79 -12.80
CA ASN A 151 4.74 19.43 -13.12
C ASN A 151 5.78 20.11 -12.24
#